data_AF-A0A7Y3DW50-F1
#
_entry.id   AF-A0A7Y3DW50-F1
#
_cell.length_a   1.000
_cell.length_b   1.000
_cell.length_c   1.000
_cell.angle_alpha   90.00
_cell.angle_beta   90.00
_cell.angle_gamma   90.00
#
_symmetry.space_group_name_H-M   'P 1'
#
loop_
_entity.id
_entity.type
_entity.pdbx_description
1 polymer ?
#
loop_
_entity_poly.entity_id
_entity_poly.type
_entity_poly.pdbx_seq_one_letter_code
_entity_poly.pdbx_strand_id
1 'polypeptide(L)' 'FFIYPDKPYEKVGEVNEVCFVEGLIYFKESWFLYYGTADSKIAVATYDNNN' A
#
# COMPACT_ATOMS: atom_id res chain seq x y z
N PHE A 1 -3.51 13.50 0.17
CA PHE A 1 -2.47 12.57 0.65
C PHE A 1 -2.41 11.40 -0.32
N PHE A 2 -1.21 10.99 -0.75
CA PHE A 2 -0.99 9.97 -1.79
C PHE A 2 -1.05 8.54 -1.23
N ILE A 3 -0.36 8.30 -0.11
CA ILE A 3 -0.50 7.13 0.77
C ILE A 3 -0.50 7.68 2.20
N TYR A 4 -1.44 7.24 3.03
CA TYR A 4 -1.43 7.52 4.46
C TYR A 4 -2.03 6.31 5.20
N PRO A 5 -1.53 5.97 6.40
CA PRO A 5 -2.06 4.86 7.18
C PRO A 5 -3.47 5.20 7.65
N ASP A 6 -4.47 4.56 7.05
CA ASP A 6 -5.88 4.72 7.42
C ASP A 6 -6.42 3.46 8.10
N LYS A 7 -5.92 2.30 7.68
CA LYS A 7 -6.44 1.01 8.11
C LYS A 7 -5.78 0.53 9.41
N PRO A 8 -6.49 -0.28 10.23
CA PRO A 8 -5.98 -0.73 11.53
C PRO A 8 -4.63 -1.47 11.46
N TYR A 9 -4.34 -2.16 10.35
CA TYR A 9 -3.10 -2.89 10.12
C TYR A 9 -1.91 -2.02 9.67
N GLU A 10 -2.15 -0.76 9.30
CA GLU A 10 -1.11 0.22 8.95
C GLU A 10 -0.73 1.06 10.17
N LYS A 11 -1.61 1.10 11.19
CA LYS A 11 -1.43 1.88 12.42
C LYS A 11 -0.79 1.08 13.55
N VAL A 12 -0.95 -0.25 13.57
CA VAL A 12 -0.47 -1.12 14.67
C VAL A 12 0.34 -2.29 14.11
N GLY A 13 1.62 -2.36 14.47
CA GLY A 13 2.57 -3.43 14.12
C GLY A 13 3.82 -3.37 15.00
N GLU A 14 4.95 -3.95 14.55
CA GLU A 14 6.23 -3.87 15.29
C GLU A 14 6.78 -2.44 15.32
N VAL A 15 6.51 -1.66 14.27
CA VAL A 15 6.69 -0.21 14.22
C VAL A 15 5.38 0.43 13.79
N ASN A 16 4.81 1.29 14.63
CA ASN A 16 3.53 1.95 14.35
C ASN A 16 3.68 3.03 13.25
N GLU A 17 2.61 3.26 12.49
CA GLU A 17 2.47 4.35 11.49
C GLU A 17 3.43 4.28 10.28
N VAL A 18 3.90 3.08 9.91
CA VAL A 18 4.77 2.89 8.74
C VAL A 18 3.97 2.45 7.52
N CYS A 19 4.05 3.25 6.46
CA CYS A 19 3.75 2.85 5.08
C CYS A 19 5.02 3.02 4.25
N PHE A 20 5.63 1.91 3.82
CA PHE A 20 6.86 1.92 3.02
C PHE A 20 6.57 1.39 1.62
N VAL A 21 6.71 2.24 0.60
CA VAL A 21 6.42 1.86 -0.79
C VAL A 21 7.57 1.03 -1.37
N GLU A 22 7.28 -0.16 -1.87
CA GLU A 22 8.28 -1.11 -2.36
C GLU A 22 8.25 -1.27 -3.88
N GLY A 23 7.10 -1.05 -4.53
CA GLY A 23 7.03 -1.14 -5.99
C GLY A 23 5.72 -0.64 -6.60
N LEU A 24 5.84 0.07 -7.72
CA LEU A 24 4.72 0.49 -8.57
C LEU A 24 4.82 -0.25 -9.92
N ILE A 25 3.79 -1.00 -10.25
CA ILE A 25 3.72 -1.80 -11.48
C ILE A 25 2.49 -1.38 -12.28
N TYR A 26 2.69 -1.09 -13.57
CA TYR A 26 1.58 -0.96 -14.51
C TYR A 26 1.40 -2.29 -15.24
N PHE A 27 0.25 -2.93 -15.06
CA PHE A 27 -0.04 -4.22 -15.65
C PHE A 27 -1.51 -4.29 -16.09
N LYS A 28 -1.74 -4.71 -17.34
CA LYS A 28 -3.10 -4.84 -17.91
C LYS A 28 -3.99 -3.60 -17.66
N GLU A 29 -3.47 -2.41 -17.99
CA GLU A 29 -4.19 -1.13 -17.83
C GLU A 29 -4.54 -0.73 -16.39
N SER A 30 -4.04 -1.48 -15.42
CA SER A 30 -4.19 -1.19 -14.00
C SER A 30 -2.84 -0.87 -13.36
N TRP A 31 -2.87 0.02 -12.37
CA TRP A 31 -1.73 0.33 -11.52
C TRP A 31 -1.81 -0.50 -10.24
N PHE A 32 -0.69 -1.13 -9.87
CA PHE A 32 -0.52 -1.89 -8.65
C PHE A 32 0.61 -1.28 -7.84
N LEU A 33 0.31 -0.83 -6.63
CA LEU A 33 1.27 -0.23 -5.71
C LEU A 33 1.43 -1.14 -4.50
N TYR A 34 2.55 -1.82 -4.42
CA TYR A 34 2.93 -2.68 -3.31
C TYR A 34 3.65 -1.86 -2.25
N TYR A 35 3.20 -2.01 -1.01
CA TYR A 35 3.78 -1.31 0.13
C TYR A 35 3.77 -2.19 1.39
N GLY A 36 4.84 -2.10 2.16
CA GLY A 36 4.92 -2.65 3.51
C GLY A 36 4.09 -1.81 4.48
N THR A 37 3.41 -2.49 5.40
CA THR A 37 2.60 -1.88 6.45
C THR A 37 3.10 -2.31 7.83
N ALA A 38 3.50 -1.33 8.65
CA ALA A 38 3.88 -1.50 10.05
C ALA A 38 4.87 -2.67 10.29
N ASP A 39 5.83 -2.85 9.38
CA ASP A 39 6.85 -3.92 9.34
C ASP A 39 6.31 -5.34 9.60
N SER A 40 5.06 -5.59 9.24
CA SER A 40 4.37 -6.85 9.58
C SER A 40 3.66 -7.50 8.40
N LYS A 41 3.20 -6.71 7.42
CA LYS A 41 2.44 -7.21 6.26
C LYS A 41 2.80 -6.45 5.00
N ILE A 42 2.59 -7.10 3.87
CA ILE A 42 2.67 -6.48 2.54
C ILE A 42 1.23 -6.25 2.07
N ALA A 43 0.92 -5.03 1.64
CA ALA A 43 -0.35 -4.64 1.07
C ALA A 43 -0.19 -4.19 -0.39
N VAL A 44 -1.29 -4.23 -1.14
CA VAL A 44 -1.33 -3.72 -2.52
C VAL A 44 -2.51 -2.76 -2.66
N ALA A 45 -2.25 -1.57 -3.20
CA ALA A 45 -3.27 -0.63 -3.64
C ALA A 45 -3.39 -0.72 -5.16
N THR A 46 -4.61 -0.81 -5.67
CA THR A 46 -4.87 -0.95 -7.11
C THR A 46 -5.69 0.23 -7.62
N TYR A 47 -5.32 0.75 -8.79
CA TYR A 47 -6.12 1.72 -9.52
C TYR A 47 -6.38 1.19 -10.94
N ASP A 48 -7.64 0.94 -11.24
CA ASP A 48 -8.11 0.51 -12.56
C ASP A 48 -8.71 1.73 -13.28
N ASN A 49 -8.26 1.98 -14.51
CA ASN A 49 -8.67 3.13 -15.30
C ASN A 49 -9.95 2.85 -16.13
N ASN A 50 -10.51 1.63 -16.03
CA ASN A 50 -11.69 1.18 -16.77
C ASN A 50 -13.02 1.21 -15.97
N ASN A 51 -13.06 1.91 -14.83
CA ASN A 51 -14.28 2.14 -14.02
C ASN A 51 -14.84 3.56 -14.16
#